data_AF-A0A7C9FAK4-F1
#
_entry.id   AF-A0A7C9FAK4-F1
#
_cell.length_a   1.000
_cell.length_b   1.000
_cell.length_c   1.000
_cell.angle_alpha   90.00
_cell.angle_beta   90.00
_cell.angle_gamma   90.00
#
_symmetry.space_group_name_H-M   'P 1'
#
loop_
_entity.id
_entity.type
_entity.pdbx_description
1 polymer ?
#
loop_
_entity_poly.entity_id
_entity_poly.type
_entity_poly.pdbx_seq_one_letter_code
_entity_poly.pdbx_strand_id
1 'polypeptide(L)' 'MMSEKSTRTPGTVRDNINPQLWKDLDPEIMACDAESHVGNSCVRLLNLFERILANDELESNYRWTFARDALDQCRIWYFG' A
#
# COMPACT_ATOMS: atom_id res chain seq x y z
N MET A 1 32.06 -17.09 -1.98
CA MET A 1 30.95 -16.80 -2.92
C MET A 1 30.28 -15.54 -2.43
N MET A 2 30.57 -14.40 -3.07
CA MET A 2 29.80 -13.17 -2.82
C MET A 2 28.49 -13.34 -3.58
N SER A 3 27.39 -13.45 -2.85
CA SER A 3 26.05 -13.52 -3.42
C SER A 3 25.81 -12.24 -4.20
N GLU A 4 25.52 -12.37 -5.49
CA GLU A 4 25.08 -11.25 -6.33
C GLU A 4 23.86 -10.63 -5.65
N LYS A 5 24.07 -9.47 -5.03
CA LYS A 5 22.99 -8.66 -4.50
C LYS A 5 22.18 -8.22 -5.72
N SER A 6 21.11 -8.95 -6.02
CA SER A 6 20.19 -8.66 -7.10
C SER A 6 19.90 -7.17 -7.10
N THR A 7 20.38 -6.45 -8.11
CA THR A 7 20.18 -5.02 -8.32
C THR A 7 18.76 -4.76 -8.82
N ARG A 8 17.76 -5.41 -8.22
CA ARG A 8 16.39 -4.93 -8.35
C ARG A 8 16.33 -3.63 -7.58
N THR A 9 16.26 -2.52 -8.33
CA THR A 9 15.74 -1.28 -7.77
C THR A 9 14.43 -1.64 -7.08
N PRO A 10 14.28 -1.36 -5.78
CA PRO A 10 13.03 -1.59 -5.10
C PRO A 10 11.96 -0.85 -5.88
N GLY A 11 10.86 -1.54 -6.21
CA GLY A 11 9.77 -0.90 -6.91
C GLY A 11 9.20 0.26 -6.11
N THR A 12 8.35 1.06 -6.73
CA THR A 12 7.54 2.04 -6.01
C THR A 12 6.44 1.35 -5.21
N VAL A 13 5.78 2.07 -4.30
CA VAL A 13 4.55 1.58 -3.63
C VAL A 13 3.56 1.07 -4.66
N ARG A 14 3.37 1.80 -5.78
CA ARG A 14 2.48 1.42 -6.87
C ARG A 14 2.77 0.04 -7.45
N ASP A 15 4.04 -0.34 -7.55
CA ASP A 15 4.46 -1.63 -8.13
C ASP A 15 4.19 -2.82 -7.18
N ASN A 16 3.85 -2.54 -5.91
CA ASN A 16 3.75 -3.54 -4.85
C ASN A 16 2.35 -3.65 -4.21
N ILE A 17 1.36 -2.97 -4.77
CA ILE A 17 -0.05 -3.01 -4.33
C ILE A 17 -0.97 -3.22 -5.54
N ASN A 18 -2.26 -3.41 -5.31
CA ASN A 18 -3.27 -3.36 -6.37
C ASN A 18 -3.67 -1.90 -6.69
N PRO A 19 -3.18 -1.28 -7.79
CA PRO A 19 -3.42 0.13 -8.05
C PRO A 19 -4.86 0.44 -8.44
N GLN A 20 -5.66 -0.57 -8.84
CA GLN A 20 -7.06 -0.37 -9.16
C GLN A 20 -7.92 -0.30 -7.91
N LEU A 21 -7.59 -1.11 -6.91
CA LEU A 21 -8.23 -1.05 -5.59
C LEU A 21 -7.87 0.26 -4.87
N TRP A 22 -6.60 0.66 -4.96
CA TRP A 22 -6.05 1.82 -4.24
C TRP A 22 -5.90 3.07 -5.10
N LYS A 23 -6.78 3.25 -6.10
CA LYS A 23 -6.70 4.34 -7.09
C LYS A 23 -6.71 5.76 -6.49
N ASP A 24 -7.26 5.91 -5.28
CA ASP A 24 -7.42 7.20 -4.60
C ASP A 24 -6.24 7.52 -3.64
N LEU A 25 -5.21 6.66 -3.61
CA LEU A 25 -3.97 6.94 -2.90
C LEU A 25 -3.20 8.07 -3.59
N ASP A 26 -2.62 8.97 -2.80
CA ASP A 26 -1.95 10.15 -3.36
C ASP A 26 -0.78 9.76 -4.28
N PRO A 27 -0.61 10.45 -5.42
CA PRO A 27 0.45 10.15 -6.38
C PRO A 27 1.86 10.20 -5.79
N GLU A 28 2.13 11.08 -4.82
CA GLU A 28 3.44 11.14 -4.14
C GLU A 28 3.71 9.88 -3.31
N ILE A 29 2.67 9.31 -2.68
CA ILE A 29 2.77 8.05 -1.95
C ILE A 29 2.94 6.89 -2.92
N MET A 30 2.18 6.87 -4.02
CA MET A 30 2.31 5.87 -5.09
C MET A 30 3.72 5.79 -5.68
N ALA A 31 4.38 6.95 -5.84
CA ALA A 31 5.75 7.06 -6.34
C ALA A 31 6.83 6.84 -5.27
N CYS A 32 6.45 6.69 -3.99
CA CYS A 32 7.38 6.48 -2.90
C CYS A 32 8.14 5.15 -3.08
N ASP A 33 9.42 5.14 -2.70
CA ASP A 33 10.24 3.93 -2.66
C ASP A 33 9.63 2.92 -1.68
N ALA A 34 9.30 1.72 -2.15
CA ALA A 34 8.69 0.66 -1.34
C ALA A 34 9.64 0.09 -0.27
N GLU A 35 10.94 0.33 -0.36
CA GLU A 35 11.92 -0.01 0.69
C GLU A 35 12.16 1.12 1.69
N SER A 36 11.65 2.33 1.44
CA SER A 36 11.64 3.38 2.47
C SER A 36 10.76 2.97 3.65
N HIS A 37 11.01 3.54 4.83
CA HIS A 37 10.21 3.23 6.03
C HIS A 37 8.71 3.49 5.81
N VAL A 38 8.37 4.63 5.21
CA VAL A 38 6.99 5.04 4.92
C VAL A 38 6.40 4.20 3.79
N GLY A 39 7.12 4.04 2.66
CA GLY A 39 6.64 3.26 1.52
C GLY A 39 6.40 1.80 1.89
N ASN A 40 7.32 1.18 2.64
CA ASN A 40 7.14 -0.19 3.14
C ASN A 40 5.91 -0.33 4.05
N SER A 41 5.69 0.65 4.93
CA SER A 41 4.54 0.65 5.84
C SER A 41 3.22 0.76 5.07
N CYS A 42 3.16 1.63 4.05
CA CYS A 42 2.00 1.76 3.17
C CYS A 42 1.73 0.46 2.41
N VAL A 43 2.75 -0.13 1.76
CA VAL A 43 2.61 -1.40 1.04
C VAL A 43 2.07 -2.51 1.95
N ARG A 44 2.61 -2.64 3.16
CA ARG A 44 2.16 -3.65 4.13
C ARG A 44 0.72 -3.44 4.56
N LEU A 45 0.33 -2.21 4.85
CA LEU A 45 -1.03 -1.87 5.25
C LEU A 45 -2.04 -2.15 4.14
N LEU A 46 -1.78 -1.64 2.93
CA LEU A 46 -2.69 -1.76 1.79
C LEU A 46 -2.87 -3.23 1.37
N ASN A 47 -1.80 -4.02 1.36
CA ASN A 47 -1.90 -5.46 1.08
C ASN A 47 -2.62 -6.24 2.19
N LEU A 48 -2.56 -5.78 3.45
CA LEU A 48 -3.34 -6.37 4.54
C LEU A 48 -4.83 -6.07 4.35
N PHE A 49 -5.17 -4.81 4.06
CA PHE A 49 -6.55 -4.39 3.86
C PHE A 49 -7.15 -4.97 2.59
N GLU A 50 -6.38 -5.18 1.52
CA GLU A 50 -6.84 -5.88 0.32
C GLU A 50 -7.37 -7.28 0.65
N ARG A 51 -6.70 -8.00 1.56
CA ARG A 51 -7.15 -9.32 2.02
C ARG A 51 -8.44 -9.25 2.86
N ILE A 52 -8.60 -8.19 3.66
CA ILE A 52 -9.83 -7.96 4.43
C ILE A 52 -11.00 -7.65 3.48
N LEU A 53 -10.75 -6.80 2.47
CA LEU A 53 -11.75 -6.38 1.49
C LEU A 53 -12.18 -7.51 0.55
N ALA A 54 -11.29 -8.48 0.30
CA ALA A 54 -11.60 -9.70 -0.44
C ALA A 54 -12.55 -10.67 0.31
N ASN A 55 -12.91 -10.39 1.57
CA ASN A 55 -13.91 -11.18 2.28
C ASN A 55 -15.33 -10.85 1.77
N ASP A 56 -16.00 -11.83 1.18
CA ASP A 56 -17.34 -11.68 0.60
C ASP A 56 -18.44 -11.42 1.64
N GLU A 57 -18.23 -11.83 2.89
CA GLU A 57 -19.19 -11.64 4.00
C GLU A 57 -19.14 -10.23 4.61
N LEU A 58 -18.16 -9.40 4.20
CA LEU A 58 -18.01 -8.06 4.73
C LEU A 58 -19.11 -7.13 4.18
N GLU A 59 -19.87 -6.47 5.06
CA GLU A 59 -20.90 -5.52 4.61
C GLU A 59 -20.26 -4.32 3.86
N SER A 60 -20.97 -3.78 2.87
CA SER A 60 -20.45 -2.74 1.96
C SER A 60 -20.02 -1.45 2.65
N ASN A 61 -20.68 -1.07 3.75
CA ASN A 61 -20.28 0.07 4.60
C ASN A 61 -18.92 -0.17 5.27
N TYR A 62 -18.64 -1.37 5.78
CA TYR A 62 -17.33 -1.70 6.35
C TYR A 62 -16.25 -1.75 5.28
N ARG A 63 -16.56 -2.26 4.08
CA ARG A 63 -15.63 -2.21 2.94
C ARG A 63 -15.18 -0.78 2.65
N TRP A 64 -16.13 0.15 2.57
CA TRP A 64 -15.83 1.56 2.33
C TRP A 64 -14.99 2.18 3.45
N THR A 65 -15.39 1.96 4.72
CA THR A 65 -14.67 2.51 5.88
C THR A 65 -13.23 2.01 5.94
N PHE A 66 -13.01 0.70 5.77
CA PHE A 66 -11.66 0.13 5.79
C PHE A 66 -10.79 0.64 4.64
N ALA A 67 -11.34 0.75 3.43
CA ALA A 67 -10.59 1.31 2.31
C ALA A 67 -10.16 2.76 2.59
N ARG A 68 -11.07 3.60 3.09
CA ARG A 68 -10.78 4.99 3.45
C ARG A 68 -9.74 5.10 4.57
N ASP A 69 -9.91 4.33 5.64
CA ASP A 69 -9.01 4.40 6.79
C ASP A 69 -7.58 3.97 6.42
N ALA A 70 -7.43 3.01 5.49
CA ALA A 70 -6.12 2.62 4.98
C ALA A 70 -5.44 3.74 4.17
N LEU A 71 -6.22 4.44 3.33
CA LEU A 71 -5.72 5.60 2.56
C LEU A 71 -5.32 6.75 3.49
N ASP A 72 -6.17 7.08 4.45
CA ASP A 72 -5.92 8.15 5.42
C ASP A 72 -4.70 7.84 6.30
N GLN A 73 -4.50 6.58 6.67
CA GLN A 73 -3.31 6.19 7.43
C GLN A 73 -2.02 6.34 6.61
N CYS A 74 -2.04 6.02 5.31
CA CYS A 74 -0.91 6.26 4.43
C CYS A 74 -0.59 7.76 4.31
N ARG A 75 -1.63 8.61 4.21
CA ARG A 75 -1.48 10.08 4.23
C ARG A 75 -0.84 10.58 5.51
N ILE A 76 -1.30 10.10 6.66
CA ILE A 76 -0.74 10.48 7.96
C ILE A 76 0.75 10.11 8.05
N TRP A 77 1.14 8.93 7.59
CA TRP A 77 2.55 8.54 7.63
C TRP A 77 3.45 9.33 6.68
N TYR A 78 2.90 9.81 5.56
CA TYR A 78 3.69 10.51 4.54
C TYR A 78 3.75 12.02 4.76
N PHE A 79 2.65 12.65 5.18
CA PHE A 79 2.51 14.11 5.31
C PHE A 79 2.42 14.62 6.76
N GLY A 80 2.21 13.73 7.73
CA GLY A 80 1.99 14.05 9.14
C GLY A 80 3.25 14.08 9.99
#